data_AF-A0A7X4CYC2-F1
#
_entry.id   AF-A0A7X4CYC2-F1
#
_cell.length_a   1.000
_cell.length_b   1.000
_cell.length_c   1.000
_cell.angle_alpha   90.00
_cell.angle_beta   90.00
_cell.angle_gamma   90.00
#
_symmetry.space_group_name_H-M   'P 1'
#
loop_
_entity.id
_entity.type
_entity.pdbx_description
1 polymer ?
#
loop_
_entity_poly.entity_id
_entity_poly.type
_entity_poly.pdbx_seq_one_letter_code
_entity_poly.pdbx_strand_id
1 'polypeptide(L)'
;MTRWVYSFGAGAAEGAAGMADLLGGKGANLAEMSGIGLPVPPGFTVTTGVCTWYYDNGRTYPDDLAEQVEAGIAGIESIVGRRFGDPGDPLLVSVRSGARASMPGMMDTVLNLGLNDETVRGLAEAGGDARFAWDSYRRFIQMYGAVVLDGDHD
;
A
#
# COMPACT_ATOMS: atom_id res chain seq x y z
N MET A 1 21.78 -8.54 -2.29
CA MET A 1 20.37 -8.41 -1.88
C MET A 1 19.53 -8.25 -3.12
N THR A 2 18.41 -8.97 -3.19
CA THR A 2 17.47 -8.87 -4.29
C THR A 2 16.54 -7.69 -4.00
N ARG A 3 16.23 -6.89 -5.01
CA ARG A 3 15.33 -5.74 -4.83
C ARG A 3 13.87 -6.18 -5.00
N TRP A 4 13.11 -6.09 -3.92
CA TRP A 4 11.71 -6.50 -3.84
C TRP A 4 10.74 -5.33 -3.82
N VAL A 5 11.20 -4.13 -3.45
CA VAL A 5 10.37 -2.93 -3.31
C VAL A 5 10.88 -1.81 -4.22
N TYR A 6 9.94 -1.14 -4.89
CA TYR A 6 10.17 -0.03 -5.80
C TYR A 6 9.25 1.14 -5.47
N SER A 7 9.83 2.25 -5.01
CA SER A 7 9.13 3.45 -4.58
C SER A 7 8.75 4.36 -5.75
N PHE A 8 7.70 5.16 -5.55
CA PHE A 8 7.27 6.24 -6.42
C PHE A 8 6.66 7.37 -5.59
N GLY A 9 6.76 8.62 -6.06
CA GLY A 9 6.16 9.79 -5.44
C GLY A 9 7.05 11.04 -5.58
N ALA A 10 6.48 12.20 -5.26
CA ALA A 10 7.19 13.49 -5.24
C ALA A 10 7.96 13.82 -6.55
N GLY A 11 7.43 13.41 -7.71
CA GLY A 11 8.06 13.63 -9.01
C GLY A 11 9.22 12.68 -9.34
N ALA A 12 9.43 11.63 -8.53
CA ALA A 12 10.45 10.62 -8.73
C ALA A 12 9.83 9.21 -8.71
N ALA A 13 10.53 8.25 -9.32
CA ALA A 13 10.17 6.84 -9.28
C ALA A 13 11.39 5.96 -9.49
N GLU A 14 11.38 4.80 -8.85
CA GLU A 14 12.43 3.78 -8.99
C GLU A 14 12.09 2.74 -10.07
N GLY A 15 10.85 2.78 -10.57
CA GLY A 15 10.35 1.99 -11.70
C GLY A 15 10.02 2.84 -12.93
N ALA A 16 9.58 2.20 -13.99
CA ALA A 16 9.11 2.85 -15.23
C ALA A 16 8.06 2.00 -15.94
N ALA A 17 7.35 2.55 -16.93
CA ALA A 17 6.32 1.84 -17.69
C ALA A 17 6.81 0.51 -18.31
N GLY A 18 8.08 0.44 -18.73
CA GLY A 18 8.70 -0.77 -19.30
C GLY A 18 8.89 -1.93 -18.32
N MET A 19 8.62 -1.73 -17.02
CA MET A 19 8.81 -2.73 -15.97
C MET A 19 7.52 -3.45 -15.56
N ALA A 20 6.50 -3.47 -16.42
CA ALA A 20 5.20 -4.10 -16.14
C ALA A 20 5.28 -5.59 -15.76
N ASP A 21 6.29 -6.31 -16.23
CA ASP A 21 6.51 -7.71 -15.87
C ASP A 21 6.95 -7.86 -14.40
N LEU A 22 7.70 -6.88 -13.88
CA LEU A 22 8.22 -6.87 -12.52
C LEU A 22 7.28 -6.17 -11.52
N LEU A 23 6.63 -5.07 -11.93
CA LEU A 23 5.82 -4.21 -11.07
C LEU A 23 4.31 -4.42 -11.25
N GLY A 24 3.91 -5.23 -12.22
CA GLY A 24 2.55 -5.26 -12.71
C GLY A 24 2.17 -3.98 -13.48
N GLY A 25 1.05 -4.02 -14.21
CA GLY A 25 0.62 -2.88 -15.02
C GLY A 25 0.29 -1.63 -14.19
N LYS A 26 -0.29 -1.80 -13.01
CA LYS A 26 -0.62 -0.68 -12.11
C LYS A 26 0.63 -0.04 -11.51
N GLY A 27 1.55 -0.85 -10.98
CA GLY A 27 2.79 -0.34 -10.37
C GLY A 27 3.68 0.37 -11.39
N ALA A 28 3.83 -0.21 -12.59
CA ALA A 28 4.58 0.41 -13.69
C ALA A 28 3.97 1.76 -14.12
N ASN A 29 2.64 1.85 -14.22
CA ASN A 29 1.97 3.11 -14.57
C ASN A 29 2.06 4.16 -13.44
N LEU A 30 1.97 3.77 -12.17
CA LEU A 30 2.17 4.71 -11.05
C LEU A 30 3.59 5.29 -11.04
N ALA A 31 4.58 4.44 -11.30
CA ALA A 31 5.97 4.85 -11.44
C ALA A 31 6.15 5.82 -12.62
N GLU A 32 5.59 5.50 -13.78
CA GLU A 32 5.62 6.38 -14.96
C GLU A 32 4.99 7.75 -14.68
N MET A 33 3.76 7.77 -14.15
CA MET A 33 3.04 9.01 -13.83
C MET A 33 3.82 9.87 -12.84
N SER A 34 4.41 9.26 -11.82
CA SER A 34 5.25 9.99 -10.86
C SER A 34 6.53 10.52 -11.52
N GLY A 35 7.20 9.71 -12.35
CA GLY A 35 8.44 10.08 -13.05
C GLY A 35 8.27 11.22 -14.06
N ILE A 36 7.08 11.38 -14.65
CA ILE A 36 6.75 12.54 -15.52
C ILE A 36 6.19 13.74 -14.75
N GLY A 37 6.16 13.69 -13.42
CA GLY A 37 5.77 14.80 -12.54
C GLY A 37 4.27 14.99 -12.35
N LEU A 38 3.42 13.98 -12.65
CA LEU A 38 2.01 14.05 -12.28
C LEU A 38 1.84 13.97 -10.76
N PRO A 39 0.78 14.58 -10.19
CA PRO A 39 0.52 14.56 -8.75
C PRO A 39 0.00 13.19 -8.30
N VAL A 40 0.93 12.23 -8.17
CA VAL A 40 0.66 10.88 -7.66
C VAL A 40 0.97 10.85 -6.17
N PRO A 41 0.05 10.40 -5.30
CA PRO A 41 0.36 10.14 -3.90
C PRO A 41 1.55 9.18 -3.77
N PRO A 42 2.52 9.45 -2.89
CA PRO A 42 3.69 8.61 -2.73
C PRO A 42 3.31 7.20 -2.27
N GLY A 43 4.08 6.21 -2.72
CA GLY A 43 3.86 4.81 -2.44
C GLY A 43 5.02 3.93 -2.91
N PHE A 44 4.84 2.62 -2.83
CA PHE A 44 5.77 1.67 -3.41
C PHE A 44 5.03 0.45 -3.97
N THR A 45 5.72 -0.28 -4.82
CA THR A 45 5.28 -1.55 -5.40
C THR A 45 6.16 -2.68 -4.89
N VAL A 46 5.54 -3.73 -4.36
CA VAL A 46 6.20 -5.01 -4.09
C VAL A 46 6.20 -5.81 -5.39
N THR A 47 7.36 -6.30 -5.83
CA THR A 47 7.49 -6.92 -7.15
C THR A 47 6.71 -8.23 -7.28
N THR A 48 6.38 -8.59 -8.51
CA THR A 48 5.80 -9.89 -8.87
C THR A 48 6.69 -11.05 -8.44
N GLY A 49 8.01 -10.84 -8.35
CA GLY A 49 8.97 -11.83 -7.86
C GLY A 49 8.71 -12.28 -6.42
N VAL A 50 8.18 -11.42 -5.55
CA VAL A 50 7.77 -11.80 -4.19
C VAL A 50 6.60 -12.76 -4.22
N CYS A 51 5.64 -12.54 -5.14
CA CYS A 51 4.50 -13.45 -5.32
C CYS A 51 4.98 -14.84 -5.77
N THR A 52 5.88 -14.89 -6.76
CA THR A 52 6.51 -16.16 -7.19
C THR A 52 7.23 -16.84 -6.03
N TRP A 53 8.08 -16.10 -5.31
CA TRP A 53 8.80 -16.63 -4.14
C TRP A 53 7.85 -17.22 -3.12
N TYR A 54 6.76 -16.51 -2.80
CA TYR A 54 5.77 -16.95 -1.83
C TYR A 54 5.18 -18.31 -2.21
N TYR A 55 4.78 -18.51 -3.46
CA TYR A 55 4.25 -19.81 -3.88
C TYR A 55 5.31 -20.91 -3.94
N ASP A 56 6.53 -20.58 -4.40
CA ASP A 56 7.61 -21.56 -4.55
C ASP A 56 8.25 -21.98 -3.21
N ASN A 57 8.15 -21.14 -2.18
CA ASN A 57 8.79 -21.34 -0.87
C ASN A 57 7.75 -21.63 0.23
N GLY A 58 6.68 -22.35 -0.10
CA GLY A 58 5.72 -22.84 0.90
C GLY A 58 4.96 -21.73 1.63
N ARG A 59 4.63 -20.64 0.91
CA ARG A 59 3.88 -19.49 1.42
C ARG A 59 4.64 -18.70 2.50
N THR A 60 5.94 -18.58 2.31
CA THR A 60 6.83 -17.76 3.14
C THR A 60 7.38 -16.58 2.34
N TYR A 61 7.94 -15.58 3.03
CA TYR A 61 8.52 -14.40 2.40
C TYR A 61 10.05 -14.47 2.40
N PRO A 62 10.73 -13.79 1.45
CA PRO A 62 12.17 -13.58 1.54
C PRO A 62 12.54 -12.89 2.85
N ASP A 63 13.63 -13.32 3.49
CA ASP A 63 14.07 -12.79 4.80
C ASP A 63 14.35 -11.28 4.76
N ASP A 64 14.77 -10.75 3.62
CA ASP A 64 15.09 -9.33 3.40
C ASP A 64 13.89 -8.49 2.91
N LEU A 65 12.69 -9.07 2.79
CA LEU A 65 11.50 -8.33 2.33
C LEU A 65 11.00 -7.33 3.37
N ALA A 66 10.96 -7.72 4.65
CA ALA A 66 10.38 -6.90 5.72
C ALA A 66 11.10 -5.55 5.85
N GLU A 67 12.43 -5.58 5.88
CA GLU A 67 13.27 -4.37 5.93
C GLU A 67 13.03 -3.45 4.73
N GLN A 68 12.85 -4.01 3.52
CA GLN A 68 12.56 -3.22 2.31
C GLN A 68 11.16 -2.59 2.35
N VAL A 69 10.17 -3.27 2.91
CA VAL A 69 8.82 -2.72 3.10
C VAL A 69 8.83 -1.60 4.14
N GLU A 70 9.53 -1.80 5.26
CA GLU A 70 9.73 -0.77 6.30
C GLU A 70 10.41 0.48 5.72
N ALA A 71 11.47 0.29 4.92
CA ALA A 71 12.13 1.39 4.21
C ALA A 71 11.19 2.10 3.22
N GLY A 72 10.33 1.35 2.52
CA GLY A 72 9.29 1.91 1.65
C GLY A 72 8.27 2.77 2.41
N ILE A 73 7.79 2.30 3.56
CA ILE A 73 6.89 3.06 4.43
C ILE A 73 7.59 4.33 4.93
N ALA A 74 8.82 4.24 5.44
CA ALA A 74 9.60 5.40 5.88
C ALA A 74 9.80 6.44 4.75
N GLY A 75 9.97 5.97 3.51
CA GLY A 75 10.00 6.83 2.33
C GLY A 75 8.71 7.63 2.16
N ILE A 76 7.54 6.99 2.28
CA ILE A 76 6.23 7.66 2.23
C ILE A 76 6.10 8.66 3.37
N GLU A 77 6.44 8.27 4.60
CA GLU A 77 6.39 9.14 5.79
C GLU A 77 7.22 10.41 5.58
N SER A 78 8.42 10.29 5.01
CA SER A 78 9.31 11.43 4.75
C SER A 78 8.73 12.44 3.75
N ILE A 79 7.94 11.96 2.78
CA ILE A 79 7.32 12.81 1.73
C ILE A 79 6.03 13.45 2.25
N VAL A 80 5.20 12.67 2.95
CA VAL A 80 3.87 13.12 3.41
C VAL A 80 3.96 13.95 4.70
N GLY A 81 4.99 13.72 5.52
CA GLY A 81 5.14 14.36 6.82
C GLY A 81 4.27 13.74 7.93
N ARG A 82 3.77 12.52 7.72
CA ARG A 82 2.94 11.75 8.68
C ARG A 82 3.58 10.41 8.97
N ARG A 83 3.22 9.79 10.10
CA ARG A 83 3.81 8.51 10.53
C ARG A 83 2.78 7.39 10.57
N PHE A 84 3.18 6.22 10.10
CA PHE A 84 2.34 5.02 10.09
C PHE A 84 2.14 4.52 11.51
N GLY A 85 0.88 4.45 11.95
CA GLY A 85 0.53 4.07 13.32
C GLY A 85 0.63 5.18 14.36
N ASP A 86 0.92 6.43 13.98
CA ASP A 86 0.94 7.56 14.92
C ASP A 86 -0.49 7.95 15.34
N PRO A 87 -0.81 7.95 16.65
CA PRO A 87 -2.15 8.26 17.14
C PRO A 87 -2.54 9.75 17.01
N GLY A 88 -1.58 10.66 16.77
CA GLY A 88 -1.84 12.09 16.63
C GLY A 88 -2.08 12.54 15.19
N ASP A 89 -1.20 12.15 14.27
CA ASP A 89 -1.33 12.47 12.83
C ASP A 89 -0.99 11.23 11.96
N PRO A 90 -1.94 10.28 11.85
CA PRO A 90 -1.67 8.98 11.24
C PRO A 90 -1.45 9.07 9.72
N LEU A 91 -0.41 8.38 9.24
CA LEU A 91 -0.31 7.98 7.84
C LEU A 91 -1.22 6.77 7.60
N LEU A 92 -2.10 6.88 6.60
CA LEU A 92 -2.94 5.79 6.12
C LEU A 92 -2.54 5.41 4.69
N VAL A 93 -2.57 4.12 4.39
CA VAL A 93 -2.21 3.61 3.06
C VAL A 93 -3.35 2.80 2.45
N SER A 94 -3.29 2.63 1.13
CA SER A 94 -4.14 1.68 0.41
C SER A 94 -3.29 0.54 -0.14
N VAL A 95 -3.81 -0.68 -0.05
CA VAL A 95 -3.17 -1.89 -0.60
C VAL A 95 -3.99 -2.37 -1.79
N ARG A 96 -3.34 -2.48 -2.95
CA ARG A 96 -4.01 -2.75 -4.23
C ARG A 96 -3.26 -3.84 -4.97
N SER A 97 -3.97 -4.89 -5.37
CA SER A 97 -3.42 -5.94 -6.24
C SER A 97 -3.08 -5.38 -7.63
N GLY A 98 -1.97 -5.86 -8.20
CA GLY A 98 -1.51 -5.51 -9.53
C GLY A 98 -0.75 -6.66 -10.17
N ALA A 99 -1.30 -7.22 -11.24
CA ALA A 99 -0.62 -8.23 -12.05
C ALA A 99 -0.10 -7.64 -13.36
N ARG A 100 0.71 -8.43 -14.07
CA ARG A 100 1.20 -8.11 -15.42
C ARG A 100 0.05 -7.83 -16.39
N ALA A 101 -0.98 -8.67 -16.35
CA ALA A 101 -2.22 -8.52 -17.11
C ALA A 101 -3.41 -8.34 -16.16
N SER A 102 -4.43 -7.62 -16.60
CA SER A 102 -5.67 -7.47 -15.82
C SER A 102 -6.34 -8.84 -15.70
N MET A 103 -6.49 -9.33 -14.47
CA MET A 103 -7.13 -10.61 -14.17
C MET A 103 -8.40 -10.37 -13.35
N PRO A 104 -9.58 -10.81 -13.83
CA PRO A 104 -10.77 -10.93 -13.00
C PRO A 104 -10.50 -11.87 -11.82
N GLY A 105 -10.97 -11.53 -10.62
CA GLY A 105 -10.78 -12.36 -9.41
C GLY A 105 -9.50 -12.09 -8.61
N MET A 106 -8.77 -11.00 -8.90
CA MET A 106 -7.71 -10.55 -7.99
C MET A 106 -8.28 -9.90 -6.73
N MET A 107 -7.52 -9.97 -5.63
CA MET A 107 -7.85 -9.37 -4.34
C MET A 107 -8.34 -7.94 -4.48
N ASP A 108 -9.46 -7.64 -3.83
CA ASP A 108 -10.04 -6.30 -3.77
C ASP A 108 -9.12 -5.29 -3.10
N THR A 109 -9.37 -4.01 -3.34
CA THR A 109 -8.57 -2.93 -2.74
C THR A 109 -8.93 -2.76 -1.27
N VAL A 110 -7.92 -2.73 -0.39
CA VAL A 110 -8.07 -2.33 1.01
C VAL A 110 -7.68 -0.86 1.15
N LEU A 111 -8.60 -0.02 1.59
CA LEU A 111 -8.35 1.39 1.91
C LEU A 111 -8.20 1.59 3.42
N ASN A 112 -7.60 2.71 3.81
CA ASN A 112 -7.49 3.17 5.20
C ASN A 112 -6.68 2.23 6.12
N LEU A 113 -5.75 1.45 5.56
CA LEU A 113 -4.87 0.61 6.36
C LEU A 113 -3.96 1.49 7.21
N GLY A 114 -3.91 1.21 8.52
CA GLY A 114 -3.29 2.06 9.55
C GLY A 114 -4.30 2.57 10.59
N LEU A 115 -5.60 2.42 10.36
CA LEU A 115 -6.63 2.73 11.35
C LEU A 115 -6.72 1.67 12.46
N ASN A 116 -6.77 2.14 13.70
CA ASN A 116 -7.05 1.39 14.93
C ASN A 116 -7.75 2.31 15.95
N ASP A 117 -8.03 1.79 17.14
CA ASP A 117 -8.74 2.52 18.21
C ASP A 117 -8.04 3.83 18.65
N GLU A 118 -6.73 3.94 18.44
CA GLU A 118 -5.94 5.12 18.76
C GLU A 118 -5.86 6.07 17.56
N THR A 119 -5.46 5.57 16.38
CA THR A 119 -5.25 6.39 15.18
C THR A 119 -6.54 6.95 14.59
N VAL A 120 -7.70 6.32 14.82
CA VAL A 120 -9.00 6.90 14.43
C VAL A 120 -9.28 8.21 15.16
N ARG A 121 -8.79 8.37 16.40
CA ARG A 121 -8.93 9.62 17.15
C ARG A 121 -8.06 10.71 16.56
N GLY A 122 -6.80 10.40 16.22
CA GLY A 122 -5.92 11.31 15.49
C GLY A 122 -6.50 11.74 14.15
N LEU A 123 -7.10 10.82 13.39
CA LEU A 123 -7.80 11.15 12.15
C LEU A 123 -8.97 12.11 12.37
N ALA A 124 -9.78 11.88 13.42
CA ALA A 124 -10.90 12.74 13.77
C ALA A 124 -10.45 14.16 14.13
N GLU A 125 -9.37 14.28 14.90
CA GLU A 125 -8.80 15.57 15.33
C GLU A 125 -8.15 16.31 14.16
N ALA A 126 -7.26 15.65 13.41
CA ALA A 126 -6.57 16.25 12.27
C ALA A 126 -7.53 16.63 11.12
N GLY A 127 -8.59 15.85 10.92
CA GLY A 127 -9.60 16.08 9.89
C GLY A 127 -10.73 17.03 10.31
N GLY A 128 -10.88 17.33 11.60
CA GLY A 128 -11.98 18.13 12.14
C GLY A 128 -13.38 17.50 11.96
N ASP A 129 -13.44 16.20 11.67
CA ASP A 129 -14.70 15.48 11.39
C ASP A 129 -14.63 14.06 11.98
N ALA A 130 -15.18 13.92 13.18
CA ALA A 130 -15.27 12.64 13.86
C ALA A 130 -16.15 11.63 13.10
N ARG A 131 -17.23 12.07 12.44
CA ARG A 131 -18.10 11.17 11.70
C ARG A 131 -17.35 10.54 10.53
N PHE A 132 -16.58 11.33 9.80
CA PHE A 132 -15.72 10.86 8.72
C PHE A 132 -14.69 9.83 9.22
N ALA A 133 -14.01 10.10 10.34
CA ALA A 133 -13.00 9.20 10.88
C ALA A 133 -13.59 7.84 11.29
N TRP A 134 -14.70 7.85 12.04
CA TRP A 134 -15.36 6.62 12.48
C TRP A 134 -16.04 5.87 11.31
N ASP A 135 -16.57 6.57 10.29
CA ASP A 135 -17.06 5.94 9.06
C ASP A 135 -15.93 5.26 8.28
N SER A 136 -14.77 5.89 8.22
CA SER A 136 -13.56 5.33 7.61
C SER A 136 -13.06 4.11 8.37
N TYR A 137 -13.10 4.14 9.70
CA TYR A 137 -12.67 3.03 10.54
C TYR A 137 -13.59 1.81 10.45
N ARG A 138 -14.92 1.99 10.52
CA ARG A 138 -15.86 0.87 10.33
C ARG A 138 -15.71 0.23 8.95
N ARG A 139 -15.49 1.04 7.90
CA ARG A 139 -15.29 0.53 6.53
C ARG A 139 -13.97 -0.21 6.40
N PHE A 140 -12.91 0.28 7.04
CA PHE A 140 -11.62 -0.42 7.10
C PHE A 140 -11.80 -1.81 7.72
N ILE A 141 -12.44 -1.91 8.88
CA ILE A 141 -12.71 -3.19 9.55
C ILE A 141 -13.48 -4.14 8.61
N GLN A 142 -14.53 -3.65 7.96
CA GLN A 142 -15.32 -4.44 7.02
C GLN A 142 -14.47 -4.94 5.83
N MET A 143 -13.76 -4.04 5.15
CA MET A 143 -12.92 -4.38 3.99
C MET A 143 -11.79 -5.33 4.37
N TYR A 144 -11.10 -5.06 5.49
CA TYR A 144 -9.99 -5.90 5.95
C TYR A 144 -10.49 -7.29 6.35
N GLY A 145 -11.63 -7.37 7.05
CA GLY A 145 -12.28 -8.63 7.38
C GLY A 145 -12.62 -9.46 6.15
N ALA A 146 -13.25 -8.85 5.12
CA ALA A 146 -13.59 -9.53 3.88
C ALA A 146 -12.37 -10.05 3.12
N VAL A 147 -11.41 -9.15 2.90
CA VAL A 147 -10.39 -9.30 1.88
C VAL A 147 -9.15 -10.02 2.42
N VAL A 148 -8.85 -9.85 3.70
CA VAL A 148 -7.61 -10.34 4.32
C VAL A 148 -7.86 -11.51 5.26
N LEU A 149 -8.97 -11.52 5.99
CA LEU A 149 -9.28 -12.56 6.99
C LEU A 149 -10.25 -13.63 6.48
N ASP A 150 -10.64 -13.58 5.19
CA ASP A 150 -11.68 -14.44 4.58
C ASP A 150 -12.99 -14.46 5.40
N GLY A 151 -13.34 -13.33 6.03
CA GLY A 151 -14.59 -13.19 6.77
C GLY A 151 -15.77 -13.01 5.81
N ASP A 152 -16.67 -13.99 5.77
CA ASP A 152 -17.92 -13.92 5.01
C ASP A 152 -18.70 -12.62 5.31
N HIS A 153 -19.39 -12.11 4.28
CA HIS A 153 -20.17 -10.88 4.30
C HIS A 153 -21.66 -11.10 4.53
N ASP A 154 -22.02 -12.14 5.31
CA ASP A 154 -23.41 -12.49 5.60
C ASP A 154 -23.85 -12.05 7.01
#